data_AF-Q0S634-F1
#
_entry.id   AF-Q0S634-F1
#
_cell.length_a   1.000
_cell.length_b   1.000
_cell.length_c   1.000
_cell.angle_alpha   90.00
_cell.angle_beta   90.00
_cell.angle_gamma   90.00
#
_symmetry.space_group_name_H-M   'P 1'
#
loop_
_entity.id
_entity.type
_entity.pdbx_description
1 polymer ?
#
loop_
_entity_poly.entity_id
_entity_poly.type
_entity_poly.pdbx_seq_one_letter_code
_entity_poly.pdbx_strand_id
1 'polypeptide(L)'
;MSFSVEIALPARALPPATTGTSAAVGDCGVVVGVDAGVKHLAVLSNGEMIENPTHARKHAKQLRSLGRRASRRVGPDRRTGQQPSRRWLRTQEQIRAVRIRIANSRRDHLHKLTTRPVRDFDTVVVEDLNVAGMTRSGGAYKRGLNRALQDAAFAEIRRQLTYKCEWAGTGLQVADRWYPSSKTWSNCQVVKAKLPLKVRVFTCDACGFRADRDHNAALNLAALAAVDGGASSASCGRDVKDARQKPTIRPAARWADGIAAGTPLSGERDRGNPDTHAECTKQHSA
;
A
#
# COMPACT_ATOMS: atom_id res chain seq x y z
N MET A 1 -9.79 -76.84 23.99
CA MET A 1 -8.97 -76.19 25.04
C MET A 1 -9.02 -74.71 24.78
N SER A 2 -9.90 -74.01 25.49
CA SER A 2 -10.22 -72.60 25.30
C SER A 2 -9.31 -71.79 26.22
N PHE A 3 -8.42 -70.98 25.67
CA PHE A 3 -7.58 -70.06 26.47
C PHE A 3 -8.21 -68.67 26.44
N SER A 4 -8.80 -68.27 27.58
CA SER A 4 -9.17 -66.89 27.84
C SER A 4 -7.96 -66.18 28.45
N VAL A 5 -7.54 -65.06 27.86
CA VAL A 5 -6.52 -64.17 28.42
C VAL A 5 -7.24 -62.95 28.97
N GLU A 6 -7.35 -62.87 30.29
CA GLU A 6 -7.79 -61.64 30.97
C GLU A 6 -6.60 -60.68 31.09
N ILE A 7 -6.72 -59.51 30.46
CA ILE A 7 -5.76 -58.41 30.60
C ILE A 7 -6.37 -57.38 31.55
N ALA A 8 -5.92 -57.38 32.81
CA ALA A 8 -6.21 -56.32 33.76
C ALA A 8 -5.32 -55.09 33.46
N LEU A 9 -5.93 -53.99 33.01
CA LEU A 9 -5.28 -52.69 32.91
C LEU A 9 -5.36 -51.97 34.28
N PRO A 10 -4.26 -51.48 34.85
CA PRO A 10 -4.34 -50.69 36.08
C PRO A 10 -4.92 -49.30 35.80
N ALA A 11 -5.92 -48.91 36.60
CA ALA A 11 -6.52 -47.59 36.59
C ALA A 11 -5.46 -46.53 36.92
N ARG A 12 -4.98 -45.82 35.89
CA ARG A 12 -4.10 -44.67 36.04
C ARG A 12 -4.94 -43.50 36.55
N ALA A 13 -4.65 -43.06 37.77
CA ALA A 13 -5.31 -41.93 38.42
C ALA A 13 -5.34 -40.70 37.50
N LEU A 14 -6.54 -40.22 37.20
CA LEU A 14 -6.75 -38.90 36.61
C LEU A 14 -6.26 -37.84 37.62
N PRO A 15 -5.45 -36.85 37.20
CA PRO A 15 -5.11 -35.73 38.08
C PRO A 15 -6.38 -34.95 38.44
N PRO A 16 -6.46 -34.36 39.65
CA PRO A 16 -7.63 -33.59 40.05
C PRO A 16 -7.83 -32.40 39.11
N ALA A 17 -9.08 -32.18 38.72
CA ALA A 17 -9.50 -30.99 38.00
C ALA A 17 -9.12 -29.75 38.82
N THR A 18 -8.07 -29.06 38.41
CA THR A 18 -7.78 -27.73 38.90
C THR A 18 -8.87 -26.81 38.38
N THR A 19 -9.83 -26.49 39.25
CA THR A 19 -10.64 -25.27 39.15
C THR A 19 -9.70 -24.07 39.35
N GLY A 20 -8.88 -23.81 38.34
CA GLY A 20 -8.22 -22.53 38.19
C GLY A 20 -9.20 -21.61 37.48
N THR A 21 -9.74 -20.64 38.22
CA THR A 21 -10.31 -19.44 37.62
C THR A 21 -9.26 -18.84 36.70
N SER A 22 -9.38 -19.11 35.39
CA SER A 22 -8.61 -18.40 34.38
C SER A 22 -9.08 -16.96 34.47
N ALA A 23 -8.28 -16.13 35.14
CA ALA A 23 -8.35 -14.69 35.00
C ALA A 23 -8.33 -14.42 33.50
N ALA A 24 -9.39 -13.78 33.00
CA ALA A 24 -9.54 -13.44 31.60
C ALA A 24 -8.32 -12.63 31.16
N VAL A 25 -7.37 -13.29 30.50
CA VAL A 25 -6.38 -12.63 29.65
C VAL A 25 -7.24 -11.85 28.66
N GLY A 26 -7.24 -10.52 28.77
CA GLY A 26 -7.98 -9.67 27.87
C GLY A 26 -7.67 -10.12 26.45
N ASP A 27 -8.73 -10.38 25.67
CA ASP A 27 -8.60 -10.77 24.28
C ASP A 27 -7.81 -9.66 23.56
N CYS A 28 -6.51 -9.89 23.40
CA CYS A 28 -5.63 -8.99 22.69
C CYS A 28 -6.10 -9.05 21.24
N GLY A 29 -6.87 -8.05 20.80
CA GLY A 29 -7.45 -8.03 19.47
C GLY A 29 -6.43 -8.41 18.39
N VAL A 30 -6.90 -9.10 17.35
CA VAL A 30 -6.02 -9.67 16.33
C VAL A 30 -5.34 -8.55 15.55
N VAL A 31 -4.01 -8.49 15.59
CA VAL A 31 -3.21 -7.46 14.92
C VAL A 31 -2.66 -7.96 13.59
N VAL A 32 -2.67 -7.10 12.57
CA VAL A 32 -1.94 -7.33 11.31
C VAL A 32 -1.00 -6.18 10.99
N GLY A 33 0.24 -6.53 10.63
CA GLY A 33 1.18 -5.59 10.03
C GLY A 33 1.10 -5.66 8.50
N VAL A 34 1.14 -4.50 7.83
CA VAL A 34 1.04 -4.39 6.38
C VAL A 34 2.28 -3.68 5.83
N ASP A 35 3.17 -4.43 5.19
CA ASP A 35 4.29 -3.88 4.44
C ASP A 35 3.86 -3.59 2.99
N ALA A 36 3.96 -2.33 2.54
CA ALA A 36 3.51 -1.91 1.23
C ALA A 36 4.69 -1.80 0.24
N GLY A 37 4.61 -2.54 -0.86
CA GLY A 37 5.72 -2.68 -1.81
C GLY A 37 5.34 -2.45 -3.27
N VAL A 38 6.36 -2.45 -4.13
CA VAL A 38 6.18 -2.32 -5.59
C VAL A 38 6.05 -3.69 -6.27
N LYS A 39 6.73 -4.71 -5.75
CA LYS A 39 6.68 -6.09 -6.26
C LYS A 39 5.37 -6.76 -5.82
N HIS A 40 5.19 -6.88 -4.52
CA HIS A 40 3.90 -7.18 -3.89
C HIS A 40 3.35 -5.85 -3.38
N LEU A 41 2.09 -5.56 -3.71
CA LEU A 41 1.46 -4.30 -3.32
C LEU A 41 1.32 -4.20 -1.80
N ALA A 42 1.03 -5.34 -1.16
CA ALA A 42 1.06 -5.48 0.29
C ALA A 42 1.52 -6.88 0.68
N VAL A 43 2.27 -7.00 1.76
CA VAL A 43 2.58 -8.25 2.45
C VAL A 43 2.09 -8.14 3.88
N LEU A 44 1.32 -9.13 4.32
CA LEU A 44 0.72 -9.18 5.64
C LEU A 44 1.55 -10.05 6.59
N SER A 45 1.48 -9.73 7.88
CA SER A 45 2.16 -10.50 8.94
C SER A 45 1.66 -11.95 9.04
N ASN A 46 0.46 -12.25 8.54
CA ASN A 46 -0.08 -13.62 8.47
C ASN A 46 0.48 -14.44 7.27
N GLY A 47 1.40 -13.89 6.48
CA GLY A 47 2.01 -14.56 5.33
C GLY A 47 1.35 -14.28 3.99
N GLU A 48 0.21 -13.59 3.95
CA GLU A 48 -0.43 -13.24 2.68
C GLU A 48 0.40 -12.22 1.89
N MET A 49 0.62 -12.52 0.61
CA MET A 49 1.29 -11.62 -0.34
C MET A 49 0.30 -11.19 -1.42
N ILE A 50 -0.04 -9.91 -1.44
CA ILE A 50 -0.98 -9.33 -2.40
C ILE A 50 -0.19 -8.77 -3.59
N GLU A 51 -0.42 -9.30 -4.78
CA GLU A 51 0.26 -8.85 -5.99
C GLU A 51 -0.18 -7.45 -6.43
N ASN A 52 0.73 -6.71 -7.07
CA ASN A 52 0.35 -5.51 -7.81
C ASN A 52 -0.21 -5.90 -9.19
N PRO A 53 -1.50 -5.64 -9.49
CA PRO A 53 -2.15 -6.08 -10.73
C PRO A 53 -1.62 -5.38 -11.99
N THR A 54 -0.77 -4.36 -11.84
CA THR A 54 -0.08 -3.62 -12.91
C THR A 54 -0.99 -3.13 -14.04
N HIS A 55 -2.19 -2.62 -13.70
CA HIS A 55 -3.21 -2.19 -14.66
C HIS A 55 -2.66 -1.19 -15.70
N ALA A 56 -1.84 -0.24 -15.28
CA ALA A 56 -1.23 0.73 -16.17
C ALA A 56 -0.24 0.11 -17.17
N ARG A 57 0.43 -1.00 -16.80
CA ARG A 57 1.35 -1.73 -17.67
C ARG A 57 0.59 -2.51 -18.74
N LYS A 58 -0.49 -3.19 -18.35
CA LYS A 58 -1.36 -3.97 -19.26
C LYS A 58 -1.92 -3.11 -20.41
N HIS A 59 -2.36 -1.89 -20.12
CA HIS A 59 -2.91 -0.97 -21.14
C HIS A 59 -1.86 -0.07 -21.82
N ALA A 60 -0.57 -0.18 -21.47
CA ALA A 60 0.46 0.73 -21.95
C ALA A 60 0.65 0.69 -23.48
N LYS A 61 0.60 -0.51 -24.08
CA LYS A 61 0.73 -0.69 -25.55
C LYS A 61 -0.43 -0.03 -26.29
N GLN A 62 -1.65 -0.20 -25.78
CA GLN A 62 -2.87 0.38 -26.33
C GLN A 62 -2.82 1.92 -26.25
N LEU A 63 -2.48 2.48 -25.09
CA LEU A 63 -2.34 3.92 -24.91
C LEU A 63 -1.27 4.53 -25.82
N ARG A 64 -0.11 3.86 -25.99
CA ARG A 64 0.93 4.32 -26.94
C ARG A 64 0.43 4.32 -28.38
N SER A 65 -0.29 3.28 -28.79
CA SER A 65 -0.86 3.18 -30.13
C SER A 65 -1.87 4.29 -30.40
N LEU A 66 -2.81 4.52 -29.47
CA LEU A 66 -3.79 5.59 -29.55
C LEU A 66 -3.14 6.98 -29.51
N GLY A 67 -2.09 7.17 -28.70
CA GLY A 67 -1.32 8.42 -28.67
C GLY A 67 -0.67 8.74 -30.01
N ARG A 68 0.00 7.77 -30.66
CA ARG A 68 0.56 7.94 -32.01
C ARG A 68 -0.52 8.21 -33.05
N ARG A 69 -1.67 7.55 -32.92
CA ARG A 69 -2.82 7.79 -33.81
C ARG A 69 -3.38 9.20 -33.64
N ALA A 70 -3.44 9.71 -32.42
CA ALA A 70 -3.88 11.08 -32.14
C ALA A 70 -2.90 12.12 -32.68
N SER A 71 -1.58 11.89 -32.55
CA SER A 71 -0.56 12.83 -33.04
C SER A 71 -0.55 12.98 -34.56
N ARG A 72 -0.93 11.94 -35.30
CA ARG A 72 -1.04 11.96 -36.78
C ARG A 72 -2.37 12.57 -37.28
N ARG A 73 -3.27 12.97 -36.39
CA ARG A 73 -4.58 13.55 -36.74
C ARG A 73 -4.57 15.05 -36.45
N VAL A 74 -5.36 15.80 -37.20
CA VAL A 74 -5.57 17.24 -37.02
C VAL A 74 -6.19 17.48 -35.64
N GLY A 75 -5.37 17.94 -34.69
CA GLY A 75 -5.75 18.32 -33.34
C GLY A 75 -5.96 19.83 -33.20
N PRO A 76 -6.30 20.30 -31.98
CA PRO A 76 -6.47 21.73 -31.75
C PRO A 76 -5.11 22.43 -31.74
N ASP A 77 -5.01 23.58 -32.42
CA ASP A 77 -3.85 24.47 -32.35
C ASP A 77 -4.31 25.87 -31.91
N ARG A 78 -3.89 26.26 -30.70
CA ARG A 78 -4.23 27.56 -30.11
C ARG A 78 -3.59 28.74 -30.83
N ARG A 79 -2.47 28.55 -31.53
CA ARG A 79 -1.76 29.63 -32.24
C ARG A 79 -2.46 30.01 -33.53
N THR A 80 -3.00 29.02 -34.24
CA THR A 80 -3.65 29.20 -35.54
C THR A 80 -5.18 29.21 -35.46
N GLY A 81 -5.76 28.93 -34.28
CA GLY A 81 -7.20 28.78 -34.10
C GLY A 81 -7.76 27.49 -34.72
N GLN A 82 -6.90 26.57 -35.14
CA GLN A 82 -7.31 25.34 -35.80
C GLN A 82 -8.16 24.47 -34.87
N GLN A 83 -9.35 24.11 -35.36
CA GLN A 83 -10.26 23.22 -34.65
C GLN A 83 -9.89 21.74 -34.87
N PRO A 84 -10.10 20.87 -33.87
CA PRO A 84 -9.79 19.46 -33.99
C PRO A 84 -10.73 18.76 -34.97
N SER A 85 -10.17 17.86 -35.77
CA SER A 85 -10.98 17.00 -36.65
C SER A 85 -11.85 16.01 -35.85
N ARG A 86 -13.01 15.63 -36.41
CA ARG A 86 -13.88 14.57 -35.86
C ARG A 86 -13.13 13.27 -35.54
N ARG A 87 -12.16 12.91 -36.39
CA ARG A 87 -11.30 11.73 -36.18
C ARG A 87 -10.41 11.90 -34.95
N TRP A 88 -9.82 13.09 -34.74
CA TRP A 88 -9.00 13.35 -33.56
C TRP A 88 -9.81 13.23 -32.28
N LEU A 89 -11.01 13.85 -32.24
CA LEU A 89 -11.94 13.77 -31.11
C LEU A 89 -12.30 12.32 -30.76
N ARG A 90 -12.62 11.50 -31.77
CA ARG A 90 -12.91 10.07 -31.56
C ARG A 90 -11.71 9.30 -30.97
N THR A 91 -10.46 9.64 -31.34
CA THR A 91 -9.28 9.03 -30.70
C THR A 91 -9.14 9.46 -29.23
N GLN A 92 -9.41 10.73 -28.93
CA GLN A 92 -9.33 11.21 -27.55
C GLN A 92 -10.36 10.52 -26.66
N GLU A 93 -11.57 10.27 -27.16
CA GLU A 93 -12.57 9.50 -26.40
C GLU A 93 -12.10 8.07 -26.13
N GLN A 94 -11.45 7.42 -27.11
CA GLN A 94 -10.84 6.10 -26.91
C GLN A 94 -9.73 6.13 -25.85
N ILE A 95 -8.87 7.17 -25.86
CA ILE A 95 -7.83 7.36 -24.83
C ILE A 95 -8.47 7.56 -23.45
N ARG A 96 -9.51 8.39 -23.36
CA ARG A 96 -10.26 8.68 -22.14
C ARG A 96 -10.89 7.41 -21.58
N ALA A 97 -11.57 6.62 -22.39
CA ALA A 97 -12.19 5.36 -21.99
C ALA A 97 -11.16 4.38 -21.39
N VAL A 98 -9.99 4.24 -22.01
CA VAL A 98 -8.91 3.39 -21.49
C VAL A 98 -8.38 3.93 -20.16
N ARG A 99 -8.17 5.24 -20.03
CA ARG A 99 -7.72 5.86 -18.77
C ARG A 99 -8.73 5.68 -17.64
N ILE A 100 -10.03 5.85 -17.92
CA ILE A 100 -11.11 5.61 -16.95
C ILE A 100 -11.09 4.16 -16.49
N ARG A 101 -10.95 3.20 -17.43
CA ARG A 101 -10.85 1.78 -17.07
C ARG A 101 -9.68 1.50 -16.14
N ILE A 102 -8.48 2.01 -16.45
CA ILE A 102 -7.30 1.85 -15.59
C ILE A 102 -7.55 2.44 -14.19
N ALA A 103 -8.11 3.65 -14.14
CA ALA A 103 -8.38 4.34 -12.87
C ALA A 103 -9.40 3.57 -12.02
N ASN A 104 -10.49 3.09 -12.63
CA ASN A 104 -11.53 2.33 -11.95
C ASN A 104 -11.02 0.97 -11.48
N SER A 105 -10.26 0.23 -12.30
CA SER A 105 -9.68 -1.06 -11.88
C SER A 105 -8.68 -0.88 -10.74
N ARG A 106 -7.83 0.14 -10.81
CA ARG A 106 -6.90 0.46 -9.71
C ARG A 106 -7.65 0.82 -8.44
N ARG A 107 -8.69 1.67 -8.54
CA ARG A 107 -9.53 2.05 -7.40
C ARG A 107 -10.17 0.82 -6.76
N ASP A 108 -10.84 -0.02 -7.55
CA ASP A 108 -11.47 -1.27 -7.09
C ASP A 108 -10.48 -2.17 -6.34
N HIS A 109 -9.30 -2.38 -6.92
CA HIS A 109 -8.26 -3.20 -6.30
C HIS A 109 -7.79 -2.62 -4.95
N LEU A 110 -7.51 -1.31 -4.89
CA LEU A 110 -7.10 -0.65 -3.64
C LEU A 110 -8.19 -0.72 -2.57
N HIS A 111 -9.46 -0.53 -2.94
CA HIS A 111 -10.55 -0.67 -1.98
C HIS A 111 -10.65 -2.10 -1.46
N LYS A 112 -10.50 -3.13 -2.30
CA LYS A 112 -10.51 -4.53 -1.85
C LYS A 112 -9.35 -4.82 -0.90
N LEU A 113 -8.14 -4.40 -1.29
CA LEU A 113 -6.91 -4.55 -0.50
C LEU A 113 -7.05 -3.92 0.89
N THR A 114 -7.65 -2.75 1.01
CA THR A 114 -7.76 -2.04 2.29
C THR A 114 -8.98 -2.44 3.11
N THR A 115 -10.09 -2.86 2.48
CA THR A 115 -11.29 -3.28 3.21
C THR A 115 -11.07 -4.60 3.94
N ARG A 116 -10.32 -5.53 3.33
CA ARG A 116 -10.14 -6.87 3.88
C ARG A 116 -9.41 -6.84 5.24
N PRO A 117 -8.23 -6.22 5.40
CA PRO A 117 -7.57 -6.11 6.69
C PRO A 117 -8.42 -5.41 7.75
N VAL A 118 -9.11 -4.32 7.37
CA VAL A 118 -9.98 -3.58 8.30
C VAL A 118 -11.13 -4.44 8.82
N ARG A 119 -11.67 -5.33 7.99
CA ARG A 119 -12.80 -6.20 8.36
C ARG A 119 -12.37 -7.37 9.25
N ASP A 120 -11.19 -7.93 8.96
CA ASP A 120 -10.74 -9.22 9.46
C ASP A 120 -9.84 -9.10 10.72
N PHE A 121 -9.32 -7.90 11.02
CA PHE A 121 -8.42 -7.65 12.16
C PHE A 121 -8.93 -6.50 13.04
N ASP A 122 -8.54 -6.50 14.31
CA ASP A 122 -8.91 -5.45 15.28
C ASP A 122 -7.96 -4.26 15.21
N THR A 123 -6.69 -4.50 14.87
CA THR A 123 -5.69 -3.44 14.68
C THR A 123 -4.88 -3.69 13.41
N VAL A 124 -4.72 -2.66 12.59
CA VAL A 124 -3.88 -2.64 11.39
C VAL A 124 -2.68 -1.72 11.64
N VAL A 125 -1.47 -2.22 11.42
CA VAL A 125 -0.23 -1.44 11.53
C VAL A 125 0.39 -1.25 10.15
N VAL A 126 0.71 -0.01 9.80
CA VAL A 126 1.31 0.34 8.49
C VAL A 126 2.51 1.28 8.64
N GLU A 127 3.39 1.33 7.65
CA GLU A 127 4.51 2.28 7.63
C GLU A 127 4.12 3.70 7.20
N ASP A 128 4.80 4.71 7.75
CA ASP A 128 4.80 6.07 7.21
C ASP A 128 5.79 6.23 6.03
N LEU A 129 5.34 5.83 4.84
CA LEU A 129 6.12 5.94 3.61
C LEU A 129 6.17 7.38 3.06
N ASN A 130 7.38 7.96 2.91
CA ASN A 130 7.58 9.24 2.20
C ASN A 130 7.47 9.08 0.66
N VAL A 131 6.24 8.91 0.16
CA VAL A 131 5.93 8.69 -1.27
C VAL A 131 6.44 9.85 -2.15
N ALA A 132 6.33 11.09 -1.67
CA ALA A 132 6.81 12.26 -2.38
C ALA A 132 8.34 12.19 -2.55
N GLY A 133 9.07 11.90 -1.47
CA GLY A 133 10.52 11.72 -1.51
C GLY A 133 10.96 10.58 -2.42
N MET A 134 10.23 9.46 -2.43
CA MET A 134 10.53 8.32 -3.30
C MET A 134 10.43 8.62 -4.79
N THR A 135 9.57 9.58 -5.18
CA THR A 135 9.32 9.91 -6.59
C THR A 135 10.06 11.16 -7.09
N ARG A 136 10.55 12.02 -6.19
CA ARG A 136 11.12 13.35 -6.49
C ARG A 136 12.43 13.34 -7.29
N SER A 137 13.30 12.35 -7.11
CA SER A 137 14.67 12.35 -7.65
C SER A 137 15.02 11.00 -8.27
N GLY A 138 15.45 11.02 -9.54
CA GLY A 138 15.72 9.79 -10.29
C GLY A 138 15.96 9.90 -11.79
N GLY A 139 15.78 11.07 -12.41
CA GLY A 139 16.05 11.28 -13.83
C GLY A 139 15.43 10.22 -14.77
N ALA A 140 16.08 9.97 -15.91
CA ALA A 140 15.65 8.94 -16.85
C ALA A 140 15.86 7.50 -16.32
N TYR A 141 16.88 7.27 -15.48
CA TYR A 141 17.26 5.93 -15.01
C TYR A 141 16.23 5.32 -14.03
N LYS A 142 15.55 6.16 -13.24
CA LYS A 142 14.51 5.71 -12.29
C LYS A 142 13.09 5.74 -12.86
N ARG A 143 12.92 6.09 -14.14
CA ARG A 143 11.59 6.28 -14.76
C ARG A 143 10.69 5.04 -14.60
N GLY A 144 11.26 3.85 -14.72
CA GLY A 144 10.54 2.58 -14.53
C GLY A 144 10.05 2.41 -13.10
N LEU A 145 10.91 2.65 -12.11
CA LEU A 145 10.58 2.57 -10.69
C LEU A 145 9.56 3.65 -10.28
N ASN A 146 9.73 4.89 -10.72
CA ASN A 146 8.77 5.97 -10.44
C ASN A 146 7.37 5.63 -10.97
N ARG A 147 7.30 5.04 -12.17
CA ARG A 147 6.01 4.59 -12.72
C ARG A 147 5.39 3.48 -11.88
N ALA A 148 6.19 2.54 -11.38
CA ALA A 148 5.70 1.45 -10.55
C ALA A 148 5.26 1.95 -9.15
N LEU A 149 5.97 2.91 -8.55
CA LEU A 149 5.57 3.60 -7.33
C LEU A 149 4.24 4.35 -7.50
N GLN A 150 4.04 5.04 -8.62
CA GLN A 150 2.78 5.72 -8.94
C GLN A 150 1.62 4.74 -9.16
N ASP A 151 1.89 3.55 -9.69
CA ASP A 151 0.88 2.50 -9.88
C ASP A 151 0.47 1.87 -8.54
N ALA A 152 1.42 1.71 -7.62
CA ALA A 152 1.20 1.18 -6.27
C ALA A 152 0.38 2.11 -5.37
N ALA A 153 0.41 3.42 -5.62
CA ALA A 153 -0.48 4.40 -4.98
C ALA A 153 -0.49 4.33 -3.43
N PHE A 154 0.67 4.21 -2.79
CA PHE A 154 0.80 4.04 -1.33
C PHE A 154 0.06 5.11 -0.50
N ALA A 155 0.09 6.37 -0.95
CA ALA A 155 -0.64 7.44 -0.27
C ALA A 155 -2.16 7.18 -0.25
N GLU A 156 -2.70 6.58 -1.32
CA GLU A 156 -4.11 6.19 -1.38
C GLU A 156 -4.41 4.99 -0.50
N ILE A 157 -3.51 4.01 -0.39
CA ILE A 157 -3.65 2.89 0.57
C ILE A 157 -3.75 3.44 1.99
N ARG A 158 -2.81 4.31 2.39
CA ARG A 158 -2.81 4.95 3.71
C ARG A 158 -4.10 5.73 3.95
N ARG A 159 -4.50 6.59 3.00
CA ARG A 159 -5.75 7.37 3.08
C ARG A 159 -6.97 6.46 3.26
N GLN A 160 -7.03 5.34 2.52
CA GLN A 160 -8.13 4.39 2.60
C GLN A 160 -8.18 3.64 3.92
N LEU A 161 -7.04 3.20 4.44
CA LEU A 161 -6.97 2.57 5.75
C LEU A 161 -7.41 3.55 6.85
N THR A 162 -6.97 4.81 6.79
CA THR A 162 -7.38 5.84 7.76
C THR A 162 -8.90 5.95 7.90
N TYR A 163 -9.62 6.24 6.81
CA TYR A 163 -11.07 6.43 6.94
C TYR A 163 -11.82 5.11 7.19
N LYS A 164 -11.34 3.96 6.68
CA LYS A 164 -12.04 2.69 6.89
C LYS A 164 -11.88 2.16 8.30
N CYS A 165 -10.69 2.30 8.87
CA CYS A 165 -10.44 1.96 10.27
C CYS A 165 -11.34 2.81 11.18
N GLU A 166 -11.41 4.12 10.93
CA GLU A 166 -12.32 5.03 11.65
C GLU A 166 -13.78 4.59 11.54
N TRP A 167 -14.26 4.27 10.32
CA TRP A 167 -15.65 3.82 10.13
C TRP A 167 -15.97 2.48 10.78
N ALA A 168 -15.00 1.57 10.85
CA ALA A 168 -15.19 0.22 11.38
C ALA A 168 -14.92 0.10 12.88
N GLY A 169 -14.35 1.14 13.51
CA GLY A 169 -13.82 1.06 14.88
C GLY A 169 -12.59 0.16 15.00
N THR A 170 -11.87 -0.07 13.90
CA THR A 170 -10.61 -0.83 13.85
C THR A 170 -9.46 0.10 14.21
N GLY A 171 -8.52 -0.34 15.05
CA GLY A 171 -7.30 0.40 15.35
C GLY A 171 -6.44 0.58 14.11
N LEU A 172 -5.91 1.79 13.90
CA LEU A 172 -4.88 2.06 12.90
C LEU A 172 -3.66 2.65 13.58
N GLN A 173 -2.57 1.89 13.60
CA GLN A 173 -1.28 2.38 14.08
C GLN A 173 -0.34 2.59 12.90
N VAL A 174 0.50 3.61 13.01
CA VAL A 174 1.38 4.03 11.93
C VAL A 174 2.78 4.04 12.49
N ALA A 175 3.60 3.13 12.00
CA ALA A 175 4.99 3.05 12.40
C ALA A 175 5.73 4.32 12.00
N ASP A 176 6.63 4.77 12.87
CA ASP A 176 7.50 5.90 12.58
C ASP A 176 8.29 5.66 11.29
N ARG A 177 8.53 6.74 10.54
CA ARG A 177 9.22 6.69 9.24
C ARG A 177 10.62 6.08 9.33
N TRP A 178 11.30 6.23 10.46
CA TRP A 178 12.66 5.74 10.68
C TRP A 178 12.70 4.36 11.33
N TYR A 179 11.53 3.77 11.60
CA TYR A 179 11.45 2.42 12.15
C TYR A 179 12.09 1.41 11.18
N PRO A 180 13.14 0.67 11.61
CA PRO A 180 13.88 -0.23 10.73
C PRO A 180 13.18 -1.58 10.54
N SER A 181 11.89 -1.59 10.22
CA SER A 181 11.04 -2.79 10.01
C SER A 181 11.72 -3.85 9.14
N SER A 182 12.26 -3.46 7.99
CA SER A 182 12.86 -4.38 7.03
C SER A 182 14.30 -4.81 7.36
N LYS A 183 14.95 -4.19 8.34
CA LYS A 183 16.33 -4.49 8.77
C LYS A 183 16.38 -5.20 10.13
N THR A 184 15.32 -5.09 10.92
CA THR A 184 15.18 -5.73 12.23
C THR A 184 14.74 -7.17 12.04
N TRP A 185 15.32 -8.10 12.78
CA TRP A 185 14.85 -9.48 12.77
C TRP A 185 13.68 -9.67 13.71
N SER A 186 12.53 -10.09 13.19
CA SER A 186 11.34 -10.36 14.02
C SER A 186 11.59 -11.41 15.11
N ASN A 187 12.42 -12.42 14.84
CA ASN A 187 12.69 -13.50 15.78
C ASN A 187 13.64 -13.13 16.94
N CYS A 188 14.66 -12.28 16.71
CA CYS A 188 15.71 -11.99 17.71
C CYS A 188 16.00 -10.50 17.92
N GLN A 189 15.26 -9.62 17.26
CA GLN A 189 15.35 -8.15 17.35
C GLN A 189 16.70 -7.54 16.96
N VAL A 190 17.65 -8.33 16.46
CA VAL A 190 18.92 -7.82 15.92
C VAL A 190 18.67 -7.00 14.66
N VAL A 191 19.24 -5.80 14.60
CA VAL A 191 19.14 -4.90 13.46
C VAL A 191 20.36 -5.04 12.55
N LYS A 192 20.16 -5.41 11.28
CA LYS A 192 21.24 -5.41 10.28
C LYS A 192 21.59 -3.98 9.85
N ALA A 193 22.87 -3.63 9.94
CA ALA A 193 23.36 -2.31 9.53
C ALA A 193 23.14 -2.05 8.02
N LYS A 194 23.42 -3.04 7.17
CA LYS A 194 23.27 -2.95 5.71
C LYS A 194 22.46 -4.12 5.18
N LEU A 195 21.36 -3.81 4.48
CA LEU A 195 20.54 -4.79 3.76
C LEU A 195 20.26 -4.27 2.34
N PRO A 196 20.91 -4.84 1.30
CA PRO A 196 20.67 -4.41 -0.08
C PRO A 196 19.25 -4.77 -0.55
N LEU A 197 18.57 -3.85 -1.26
CA LEU A 197 17.20 -4.05 -1.77
C LEU A 197 17.03 -5.28 -2.69
N LYS A 198 18.12 -5.75 -3.30
CA LYS A 198 18.14 -6.94 -4.17
C LYS A 198 17.99 -8.27 -3.40
N VAL A 199 18.33 -8.27 -2.10
CA VAL A 199 18.24 -9.45 -1.26
C VAL A 199 16.81 -9.53 -0.72
N ARG A 200 16.09 -10.58 -1.13
CA ARG A 200 14.68 -10.80 -0.75
C ARG A 200 14.50 -11.83 0.33
N VAL A 201 15.28 -12.90 0.28
CA VAL A 201 15.36 -13.88 1.36
C VAL A 201 16.75 -13.79 1.96
N PHE A 202 16.82 -13.69 3.28
CA PHE A 202 18.07 -13.63 4.01
C PHE A 202 18.00 -14.48 5.27
N THR A 203 19.17 -14.79 5.83
CA THR A 203 19.35 -15.56 7.05
C THR A 203 19.93 -14.66 8.14
N CYS A 204 19.48 -14.84 9.38
CA CYS A 204 19.96 -14.09 10.53
C CYS A 204 21.30 -14.65 10.98
N ASP A 205 22.30 -13.80 11.11
CA ASP A 205 23.64 -14.24 11.51
C ASP A 205 23.71 -14.55 13.02
N ALA A 206 22.73 -14.08 13.82
CA ALA A 206 22.65 -14.30 15.26
C ALA A 206 21.80 -15.52 15.64
N CYS A 207 20.66 -15.75 14.97
CA CYS A 207 19.72 -16.83 15.34
C CYS A 207 19.47 -17.85 14.23
N GLY A 208 20.10 -17.72 13.05
CA GLY A 208 19.95 -18.65 11.93
C GLY A 208 18.58 -18.63 11.23
N PHE A 209 17.61 -17.84 11.71
CA PHE A 209 16.28 -17.78 11.10
C PHE A 209 16.35 -17.22 9.68
N ARG A 210 15.60 -17.85 8.75
CA ARG A 210 15.55 -17.47 7.34
C ARG A 210 14.15 -17.03 6.96
N ALA A 211 14.00 -15.83 6.42
CA ALA A 211 12.71 -15.26 6.06
C ALA A 211 12.77 -14.39 4.81
N ASP A 212 11.61 -14.21 4.17
CA ASP A 212 11.40 -13.16 3.19
C ASP A 212 11.39 -11.79 3.89
N ARG A 213 12.01 -10.79 3.24
CA ARG A 213 12.21 -9.44 3.76
C ARG A 213 10.91 -8.68 3.98
N ASP A 214 10.00 -8.78 3.02
CA ASP A 214 8.76 -8.01 3.04
C ASP A 214 7.82 -8.65 4.11
N HIS A 215 7.84 -9.99 4.25
CA HIS A 215 7.14 -10.68 5.34
C HIS A 215 7.72 -10.39 6.73
N ASN A 216 9.05 -10.40 6.89
CA ASN A 216 9.70 -10.04 8.16
C ASN A 216 9.40 -8.59 8.56
N ALA A 217 9.36 -7.66 7.60
CA ALA A 217 8.94 -6.29 7.85
C ALA A 217 7.50 -6.23 8.38
N ALA A 218 6.57 -6.98 7.76
CA ALA A 218 5.19 -7.07 8.20
C ALA A 218 5.05 -7.64 9.63
N LEU A 219 5.83 -8.66 10.00
CA LEU A 219 5.87 -9.18 11.38
C LEU A 219 6.34 -8.13 12.38
N ASN A 220 7.39 -7.38 12.06
CA ASN A 220 7.88 -6.29 12.91
C ASN A 220 6.85 -5.16 13.09
N LEU A 221 6.12 -4.81 12.03
CA LEU A 221 5.03 -3.85 12.12
C LEU A 221 3.92 -4.33 13.05
N ALA A 222 3.49 -5.59 12.94
CA ALA A 222 2.47 -6.15 13.83
C ALA A 222 2.91 -6.09 15.31
N ALA A 223 4.20 -6.32 15.58
CA ALA A 223 4.73 -6.29 16.94
C ALA A 223 4.67 -4.89 17.60
N LEU A 224 4.62 -3.79 16.84
CA LEU A 224 4.50 -2.43 17.40
C LEU A 224 3.18 -2.21 18.16
N ALA A 225 2.10 -2.87 17.75
CA ALA A 225 0.81 -2.74 18.45
C ALA A 225 0.80 -3.41 19.82
N ALA A 226 1.59 -4.47 19.99
CA ALA A 226 1.71 -5.17 21.27
C ALA A 226 2.47 -4.34 22.32
N VAL A 227 3.36 -3.44 21.87
CA VAL A 227 4.16 -2.58 22.76
C VAL A 227 3.36 -1.38 23.27
N ASP A 228 2.54 -0.76 22.42
CA ASP A 228 1.75 0.43 22.79
C ASP A 228 0.48 0.09 23.60
N GLY A 229 -0.01 -1.15 23.49
CA GLY A 229 -1.17 -1.66 24.27
C GLY A 229 -0.92 -1.81 25.78
N GLY A 230 0.32 -1.64 26.25
CA GLY A 230 0.70 -1.71 27.67
C GLY A 230 0.46 -0.42 28.47
N ALA A 231 0.03 0.67 27.82
CA ALA A 231 -0.14 1.98 28.45
C ALA A 231 -1.46 2.67 28.07
N SER A 232 -2.60 2.02 28.30
CA SER A 232 -3.85 2.75 28.53
C SER A 232 -4.76 2.01 29.50
N SER A 233 -4.89 2.58 30.69
CA SER A 233 -5.76 2.14 31.76
C SER A 233 -7.23 2.49 31.48
N ALA A 234 -8.11 1.52 31.74
CA ALA A 234 -9.48 1.65 32.23
C ALA A 234 -10.55 2.32 31.33
N SER A 235 -11.30 1.48 30.61
CA SER A 235 -12.77 1.37 30.69
C SER A 235 -13.25 0.36 29.64
N CYS A 236 -13.44 -0.89 30.04
CA CYS A 236 -14.05 -1.92 29.18
C CYS A 236 -15.48 -2.22 29.65
N GLY A 237 -16.41 -1.32 29.31
CA GLY A 237 -17.80 -1.71 29.10
C GLY A 237 -17.87 -2.47 27.77
N ARG A 238 -17.82 -3.80 27.82
CA ARG A 238 -17.98 -4.65 26.62
C ARG A 238 -19.47 -4.92 26.40
N ASP A 239 -20.04 -4.31 25.37
CA ASP A 239 -21.18 -4.91 24.68
C ASP A 239 -20.66 -6.06 23.81
N VAL A 240 -21.16 -7.26 24.09
CA VAL A 240 -20.90 -8.47 23.29
C VAL A 240 -21.34 -8.17 21.86
N LYS A 241 -20.40 -8.24 20.91
CA LYS A 241 -20.68 -8.09 19.47
C LYS A 241 -21.56 -9.26 19.01
N ASP A 242 -22.87 -9.09 19.09
CA ASP A 242 -23.82 -10.00 18.46
C ASP A 242 -23.67 -9.95 16.94
N ALA A 243 -24.06 -11.04 16.28
CA ALA A 243 -23.77 -11.36 14.89
C ALA A 243 -23.91 -10.16 13.93
N ARG A 244 -22.78 -9.77 13.31
CA ARG A 244 -22.68 -8.66 12.33
C ARG A 244 -23.80 -8.77 11.28
N GLN A 245 -24.82 -7.93 11.39
CA GLN A 245 -25.75 -7.69 10.29
C GLN A 245 -24.96 -7.08 9.13
N LYS A 246 -25.15 -7.66 7.93
CA LYS A 246 -24.63 -7.13 6.67
C LYS A 246 -25.00 -5.63 6.59
N PRO A 247 -24.04 -4.72 6.34
CA PRO A 247 -24.38 -3.32 6.17
C PRO A 247 -25.28 -3.18 4.94
N THR A 248 -26.55 -2.80 5.16
CA THR A 248 -27.41 -2.32 4.09
C THR A 248 -26.81 -1.03 3.55
N ILE A 249 -26.27 -1.10 2.34
CA ILE A 249 -25.81 0.05 1.59
C ILE A 249 -27.04 0.95 1.38
N ARG A 250 -27.16 2.04 2.15
CA ARG A 250 -28.11 3.10 1.82
C ARG A 250 -27.61 3.75 0.53
N PRO A 251 -28.45 3.92 -0.51
CA PRO A 251 -28.04 4.63 -1.71
C PRO A 251 -27.65 6.05 -1.29
N ALA A 252 -26.42 6.46 -1.61
CA ALA A 252 -25.98 7.82 -1.38
C ALA A 252 -26.90 8.78 -2.13
N ALA A 253 -27.55 9.69 -1.40
CA ALA A 253 -28.20 10.86 -1.99
C ALA A 253 -27.18 11.59 -2.86
N ARG A 254 -27.64 12.09 -4.02
CA ARG A 254 -26.86 12.73 -5.06
C ARG A 254 -25.89 13.77 -4.47
N TRP A 255 -24.58 13.54 -4.60
CA TRP A 255 -23.60 14.61 -4.43
C TRP A 255 -23.54 15.37 -5.75
N ALA A 256 -23.93 16.64 -5.67
CA ALA A 256 -23.84 17.61 -6.74
C ALA A 256 -22.38 17.83 -7.17
N ASP A 257 -22.24 18.30 -8.39
CA ASP A 257 -21.02 18.41 -9.18
C ASP A 257 -19.85 19.16 -8.53
N GLY A 258 -18.63 18.75 -8.89
CA GLY A 258 -17.46 19.64 -8.90
C GLY A 258 -16.30 19.24 -7.99
N ILE A 259 -15.38 18.42 -8.50
CA ILE A 259 -13.96 18.56 -8.11
C ILE A 259 -13.19 18.96 -9.35
N ALA A 260 -12.64 20.17 -9.27
CA ALA A 260 -11.90 20.87 -10.30
C ALA A 260 -10.84 19.98 -10.96
N ALA A 261 -11.04 19.72 -12.25
CA ALA A 261 -9.95 19.41 -13.15
C ALA A 261 -9.09 20.68 -13.27
N GLY A 262 -7.81 20.58 -12.92
CA GLY A 262 -6.87 21.68 -13.09
C GLY A 262 -6.89 22.23 -14.51
N THR A 263 -7.26 23.50 -14.63
CA THR A 263 -7.11 24.30 -15.84
C THR A 263 -5.62 24.42 -16.18
N PRO A 264 -5.20 24.21 -17.43
CA PRO A 264 -3.82 24.48 -17.84
C PRO A 264 -3.64 26.00 -17.91
N LEU A 265 -2.69 26.54 -17.13
CA LEU A 265 -2.24 27.92 -17.26
C LEU A 265 -1.82 28.19 -18.71
N SER A 266 -2.46 29.19 -19.30
CA SER A 266 -2.13 29.78 -20.60
C SER A 266 -1.75 31.25 -20.38
N GLY A 267 -0.62 31.67 -20.95
CA GLY A 267 -0.11 33.04 -20.93
C GLY A 267 0.82 33.28 -19.73
N GLU A 268 2.02 33.83 -19.82
CA GLU A 268 2.67 34.64 -20.86
C GLU A 268 4.11 34.17 -21.09
N ARG A 269 4.52 34.18 -22.37
CA ARG A 269 5.93 34.16 -22.73
C ARG A 269 6.33 35.61 -22.86
N ASP A 270 7.00 36.14 -21.85
CA ASP A 270 7.73 37.38 -22.01
C ASP A 270 8.95 37.09 -22.89
N ARG A 271 8.96 37.69 -24.07
CA ARG A 271 10.12 37.72 -24.98
C ARG A 271 10.54 39.18 -25.07
N GLY A 272 11.74 39.47 -24.55
CA GLY A 272 12.54 40.59 -25.05
C GLY A 272 13.29 41.33 -23.96
N ASN A 273 14.57 40.99 -23.78
CA ASN A 273 15.62 42.00 -23.97
C ASN A 273 16.93 41.30 -24.38
N PRO A 274 17.37 41.43 -25.65
CA PRO A 274 18.65 40.89 -26.11
C PRO A 274 19.70 42.01 -26.14
N ASP A 275 20.25 42.40 -25.00
CA ASP A 275 21.45 43.22 -24.92
C ASP A 275 22.16 42.93 -23.60
N THR A 276 23.12 42.01 -23.67
CA THR A 276 24.26 41.80 -22.74
C THR A 276 24.71 40.36 -22.93
N HIS A 277 25.70 40.13 -23.80
CA HIS A 277 26.71 39.06 -23.71
C HIS A 277 27.57 39.11 -24.99
N ALA A 278 28.26 40.24 -25.16
CA ALA A 278 29.42 40.34 -26.03
C ALA A 278 30.57 40.86 -25.17
N GLU A 279 31.15 39.97 -24.36
CA GLU A 279 32.50 40.10 -23.75
C GLU A 279 32.73 38.96 -22.76
N CYS A 280 33.17 37.80 -23.24
CA CYS A 280 33.92 36.85 -22.40
C CYS A 280 34.68 35.83 -23.26
N THR A 281 35.58 36.32 -24.10
CA THR A 281 36.68 35.51 -24.66
C THR A 281 37.89 36.41 -24.79
N LYS A 282 38.68 36.49 -23.71
CA LYS A 282 40.11 36.85 -23.66
C LYS A 282 40.53 36.81 -22.19
N GLN A 283 41.25 35.75 -21.81
CA GLN A 283 42.33 35.72 -20.80
C GLN A 283 42.54 34.27 -20.30
N HIS A 284 43.23 33.49 -21.12
CA HIS A 284 44.17 32.47 -20.60
C HIS A 284 45.50 32.73 -21.31
N SER A 285 46.36 33.49 -20.65
CA SER A 285 47.78 33.67 -20.97
C SER A 285 48.47 34.09 -19.67
N ALA A 286 48.87 33.09 -18.90
CA ALA A 286 49.97 33.04 -17.93
C ALA A 286 49.87 31.68 -17.22
#